data_AF-A0A7S2DBM2-F1
#
_entry.id   AF-A0A7S2DBM2-F1
#
_cell.length_a   1.000
_cell.length_b   1.000
_cell.length_c   1.000
_cell.angle_alpha   90.00
_cell.angle_beta   90.00
_cell.angle_gamma   90.00
#
_symmetry.space_group_name_H-M   'P 1'
#
loop_
_entity.id
_entity.type
_entity.pdbx_description
1 polymer ?
#
loop_
_entity_poly.entity_id
_entity_poly.type
_entity_poly.pdbx_seq_one_letter_code
_entity_poly.pdbx_strand_id
1 'polypeptide(L)'
;QNYNASDLQSYLPTVLLAKRALEKMQEELQSPRVNVSDPRTYEIMRKQNRAEPIKQLRKESFRTRMWLRETSGKISTAETEYQRLKRALDEEDSQCLLMSRTEGLVDKAGYRTMMRNMQALIDSMEVLLDLIPSEEREIAKVVSDTKSTPPLSFPLSTRFKPVAKTPVAAAAGDGA
;
A
#
# COMPACT_ATOMS: atom_id res chain seq x y z
N GLN A 1 9.62 22.02 -11.70
CA GLN A 1 8.36 22.32 -10.98
C GLN A 1 8.73 22.66 -9.53
N ASN A 2 8.42 23.87 -9.06
CA ASN A 2 8.61 24.25 -7.65
C ASN A 2 7.47 23.63 -6.84
N TYR A 3 7.71 22.47 -6.23
CA TYR A 3 6.74 21.88 -5.31
C TYR A 3 6.81 22.66 -3.99
N ASN A 4 5.66 23.19 -3.53
CA ASN A 4 5.59 23.82 -2.23
C ASN A 4 5.80 22.75 -1.14
N ALA A 5 6.97 22.74 -0.50
CA ALA A 5 7.30 21.81 0.58
C ALA A 5 7.07 22.41 1.98
N SER A 6 6.66 23.68 2.08
CA SER A 6 6.62 24.42 3.35
C SER A 6 5.54 23.93 4.32
N ASP A 7 4.43 23.40 3.80
CA ASP A 7 3.31 22.88 4.60
C ASP A 7 3.25 21.35 4.53
N LEU A 8 3.90 20.70 5.51
CA LEU A 8 3.96 19.25 5.65
C LEU A 8 2.57 18.60 5.75
N GLN A 9 1.64 19.25 6.42
CA GLN A 9 0.30 18.71 6.69
C GLN A 9 -0.58 18.65 5.44
N SER A 10 -0.25 19.44 4.41
CA SER A 10 -0.92 19.35 3.11
C SER A 10 -0.65 18.05 2.33
N TYR A 11 0.38 17.27 2.70
CA TYR A 11 0.76 16.07 1.93
C TYR A 11 1.19 14.84 2.73
N LEU A 12 1.68 15.00 3.95
CA LEU A 12 2.04 13.87 4.81
C LEU A 12 0.88 12.87 5.01
N PRO A 13 -0.39 13.29 5.16
CA PRO A 13 -1.51 12.35 5.23
C PRO A 13 -1.63 11.44 4.01
N THR A 14 -1.23 11.89 2.83
CA THR A 14 -1.26 11.07 1.60
C THR A 14 -0.18 9.99 1.64
N VAL A 15 1.00 10.29 2.17
CA VAL A 15 2.09 9.29 2.35
C VAL A 15 1.66 8.21 3.33
N LEU A 16 1.06 8.60 4.46
CA LEU A 16 0.52 7.66 5.46
C LEU A 16 -0.63 6.82 4.89
N LEU A 17 -1.54 7.44 4.13
CA LEU A 17 -2.63 6.73 3.48
C LEU A 17 -2.14 5.72 2.43
N ALA A 18 -1.08 6.07 1.68
CA ALA A 18 -0.43 5.18 0.73
C ALA A 18 0.24 3.98 1.44
N LYS A 19 0.91 4.21 2.58
CA LYS A 19 1.49 3.13 3.41
C LYS A 19 0.41 2.13 3.79
N ARG A 20 -0.69 2.62 4.36
CA ARG A 20 -1.79 1.78 4.82
C ARG A 20 -2.46 1.02 3.67
N ALA A 21 -2.55 1.62 2.49
CA ALA A 21 -3.06 0.93 1.31
C ALA A 21 -2.14 -0.22 0.87
N LEU A 22 -0.82 -0.02 0.92
CA LEU A 22 0.19 -1.05 0.63
C LEU A 22 0.18 -2.17 1.66
N GLU A 23 0.12 -1.85 2.95
CA GLU A 23 0.00 -2.83 4.04
C GLU A 23 -1.26 -3.69 3.88
N LYS A 24 -2.40 -3.07 3.56
CA LYS A 24 -3.65 -3.78 3.31
C LYS A 24 -3.54 -4.71 2.10
N MET A 25 -2.88 -4.28 1.01
CA MET A 25 -2.62 -5.15 -0.12
C MET A 25 -1.75 -6.35 0.27
N GLN A 26 -0.72 -6.11 1.09
CA GLN A 26 0.16 -7.16 1.58
C GLN A 26 -0.60 -8.17 2.45
N GLU A 27 -1.45 -7.72 3.37
CA GLU A 27 -2.27 -8.55 4.23
C GLU A 27 -3.26 -9.41 3.41
N GLU A 28 -3.96 -8.80 2.44
CA GLU A 28 -4.88 -9.52 1.55
C GLU A 28 -4.16 -10.59 0.72
N LEU A 29 -2.93 -10.32 0.24
CA LEU A 29 -2.13 -11.32 -0.46
C LEU A 29 -1.67 -12.49 0.41
N GLN A 30 -1.59 -12.31 1.73
CA GLN A 30 -1.31 -13.38 2.68
C GLN A 30 -2.57 -14.20 3.01
N SER A 31 -3.76 -13.67 2.70
CA SER A 31 -5.02 -14.37 2.89
C SER A 31 -5.07 -15.66 2.07
N PRO A 32 -5.39 -16.81 2.67
CA PRO A 32 -5.54 -18.07 1.93
C PRO A 32 -6.71 -18.05 0.93
N ARG A 33 -7.55 -17.00 1.00
CA ARG A 33 -8.67 -16.79 0.09
C ARG A 33 -8.24 -16.26 -1.27
N VAL A 34 -7.09 -15.60 -1.37
CA VAL A 34 -6.62 -14.97 -2.60
C VAL A 34 -5.89 -15.97 -3.50
N ASN A 35 -6.20 -15.96 -4.78
CA ASN A 35 -5.47 -16.73 -5.78
C ASN A 35 -4.18 -16.02 -6.18
N VAL A 36 -3.13 -16.20 -5.38
CA VAL A 36 -1.79 -15.61 -5.65
C VAL A 36 -1.09 -16.22 -6.87
N SER A 37 -1.60 -17.34 -7.41
CA SER A 37 -1.07 -17.92 -8.66
C SER A 37 -1.71 -17.32 -9.92
N ASP A 38 -2.79 -16.54 -9.79
CA ASP A 38 -3.46 -15.91 -10.93
C ASP A 38 -2.74 -14.60 -11.35
N PRO A 39 -2.26 -14.48 -12.60
CA PRO A 39 -1.71 -13.23 -13.13
C PRO A 39 -2.61 -12.00 -12.93
N ARG A 40 -3.94 -12.20 -12.92
CA ARG A 40 -4.93 -11.12 -12.71
C ARG A 40 -4.81 -10.48 -11.33
N THR A 41 -4.37 -11.22 -10.31
CA THR A 41 -4.09 -10.68 -8.97
C THR A 41 -3.08 -9.53 -9.07
N TYR A 42 -1.99 -9.73 -9.79
CA TYR A 42 -0.93 -8.74 -9.96
C TYR A 42 -1.34 -7.59 -10.89
N GLU A 43 -2.21 -7.83 -11.88
CA GLU A 43 -2.81 -6.74 -12.66
C GLU A 43 -3.68 -5.82 -11.81
N ILE A 44 -4.44 -6.38 -10.86
CA ILE A 44 -5.24 -5.60 -9.90
C ILE A 44 -4.32 -4.76 -9.01
N MET A 45 -3.22 -5.32 -8.52
CA MET A 45 -2.24 -4.56 -7.75
C MET A 45 -1.68 -3.39 -8.53
N ARG A 46 -1.29 -3.59 -9.80
CA ARG A 46 -0.83 -2.46 -10.65
C ARG A 46 -1.88 -1.39 -10.85
N LYS A 47 -3.15 -1.77 -10.96
CA LYS A 47 -4.25 -0.80 -11.05
C LYS A 47 -4.33 0.04 -9.78
N GLN A 48 -4.10 -0.56 -8.61
CA GLN A 48 -4.06 0.15 -7.34
C GLN A 48 -2.82 1.04 -7.21
N ASN A 49 -1.65 0.60 -7.67
CA ASN A 49 -0.45 1.45 -7.71
C ASN A 49 -0.64 2.73 -8.56
N ARG A 50 -1.54 2.67 -9.54
CA ARG A 50 -1.91 3.80 -10.41
C ARG A 50 -3.10 4.60 -9.90
N ALA A 51 -3.72 4.18 -8.80
CA ALA A 51 -4.83 4.87 -8.16
C ALA A 51 -4.35 5.69 -6.96
N GLU A 52 -5.14 6.68 -6.56
CA GLU A 52 -4.94 7.39 -5.30
C GLU A 52 -5.20 6.44 -4.13
N PRO A 53 -4.35 6.43 -3.08
CA PRO A 53 -3.26 7.38 -2.78
C PRO A 53 -1.88 7.02 -3.35
N ILE A 54 -1.67 5.79 -3.83
CA ILE A 54 -0.33 5.25 -4.16
C ILE A 54 0.29 5.99 -5.34
N LYS A 55 -0.54 6.40 -6.32
CA LYS A 55 -0.12 7.20 -7.47
C LYS A 55 0.68 8.46 -7.06
N GLN A 56 0.33 9.09 -5.94
CA GLN A 56 0.98 10.33 -5.49
C GLN A 56 2.23 10.07 -4.65
N LEU A 57 2.51 8.82 -4.29
CA LEU A 57 3.57 8.49 -3.35
C LEU A 57 4.92 9.08 -3.76
N ARG A 58 5.31 9.02 -5.05
CA ARG A 58 6.57 9.62 -5.53
C ARG A 58 6.65 11.14 -5.33
N LYS A 59 5.54 11.83 -5.59
CA LYS A 59 5.47 13.29 -5.50
C LYS A 59 5.44 13.74 -4.05
N GLU A 60 4.60 13.13 -3.22
CA GLU A 60 4.44 13.56 -1.84
C GLU A 60 5.64 13.13 -0.98
N SER A 61 6.26 11.96 -1.23
CA SER A 61 7.54 11.61 -0.59
C SER A 61 8.70 12.52 -1.01
N PHE A 62 8.69 13.03 -2.26
CA PHE A 62 9.65 14.05 -2.68
C PHE A 62 9.44 15.37 -1.90
N ARG A 63 8.19 15.79 -1.68
CA ARG A 63 7.89 16.95 -0.84
C ARG A 63 8.32 16.72 0.61
N THR A 64 8.09 15.53 1.16
CA THR A 64 8.59 15.12 2.49
C THR A 64 10.11 15.25 2.57
N ARG A 65 10.84 14.75 1.57
CA ARG A 65 12.31 14.91 1.48
C ARG A 65 12.69 16.40 1.47
N MET A 66 12.01 17.23 0.68
CA MET A 66 12.32 18.66 0.59
C MET A 66 12.09 19.37 1.93
N TRP A 67 11.00 19.07 2.62
CA TRP A 67 10.75 19.60 3.95
C TRP A 67 11.78 19.13 4.97
N LEU A 68 12.16 17.85 4.97
CA LEU A 68 13.23 17.35 5.84
C LEU A 68 14.56 18.07 5.57
N ARG A 69 14.87 18.36 4.30
CA ARG A 69 16.04 19.15 3.92
C ARG A 69 15.99 20.57 4.50
N GLU A 70 14.84 21.23 4.45
CA GLU A 70 14.66 22.62 4.87
C GLU A 70 14.57 22.78 6.39
N THR A 71 13.95 21.82 7.10
CA THR A 71 13.62 21.95 8.53
C THR A 71 14.57 21.18 9.44
N SER A 72 15.05 20.00 9.03
CA SER A 72 15.79 19.10 9.93
C SER A 72 17.31 19.09 9.71
N GLY A 73 17.80 19.69 8.62
CA GLY A 73 19.22 19.62 8.24
C GLY A 73 19.72 18.22 7.85
N LYS A 74 18.87 17.19 7.89
CA LYS A 74 19.19 15.78 7.55
C LYS A 74 19.20 15.52 6.04
N ILE A 75 19.93 16.34 5.28
CA ILE A 75 19.85 16.39 3.80
C ILE A 75 20.24 15.04 3.16
N SER A 76 21.38 14.48 3.57
CA SER A 76 21.92 13.24 2.99
C SER A 76 21.07 12.02 3.32
N THR A 77 20.60 11.92 4.57
CA THR A 77 19.73 10.83 5.02
C THR A 77 18.37 10.90 4.32
N ALA A 78 17.71 12.06 4.31
CA ALA A 78 16.42 12.21 3.65
C ALA A 78 16.49 11.90 2.14
N GLU A 79 17.57 12.29 1.47
CA GLU A 79 17.77 11.91 0.07
C GLU A 79 17.98 10.41 -0.11
N THR A 80 18.80 9.78 0.74
CA THR A 80 19.07 8.34 0.68
C THR A 80 17.77 7.54 0.83
N GLU A 81 16.95 7.87 1.81
CA GLU A 81 15.70 7.15 2.07
C GLU A 81 14.65 7.42 0.98
N TYR A 82 14.57 8.64 0.45
CA TYR A 82 13.72 8.93 -0.70
C TYR A 82 14.12 8.11 -1.94
N GLN A 83 15.43 8.00 -2.24
CA GLN A 83 15.90 7.20 -3.37
C GLN A 83 15.65 5.71 -3.16
N ARG A 84 15.77 5.20 -1.92
CA ARG A 84 15.41 3.81 -1.58
C ARG A 84 13.93 3.55 -1.81
N LEU A 85 13.05 4.42 -1.32
CA LEU A 85 11.61 4.32 -1.54
C LEU A 85 11.26 4.33 -3.03
N LYS A 86 11.85 5.25 -3.78
CA LYS A 86 11.62 5.33 -5.24
C LYS A 86 12.00 4.02 -5.94
N ARG A 87 13.17 3.45 -5.61
CA ARG A 87 13.63 2.17 -6.17
C ARG A 87 12.71 1.02 -5.78
N ALA A 88 12.34 0.92 -4.51
CA ALA A 88 11.43 -0.12 -4.03
C ALA A 88 10.06 -0.06 -4.73
N LEU A 89 9.55 1.15 -4.99
CA LEU A 89 8.32 1.35 -5.75
C LEU A 89 8.47 0.94 -7.22
N ASP A 90 9.61 1.25 -7.85
CA ASP A 90 9.92 0.82 -9.23
C ASP A 90 10.02 -0.72 -9.33
N GLU A 91 10.68 -1.36 -8.36
CA GLU A 91 10.86 -2.82 -8.30
C GLU A 91 9.56 -3.57 -8.01
N GLU A 92 8.71 -3.05 -7.14
CA GLU A 92 7.39 -3.61 -6.85
C GLU A 92 6.47 -3.54 -8.07
N ASP A 93 6.35 -2.39 -8.75
CA ASP A 93 5.50 -2.28 -9.96
C ASP A 93 6.04 -3.13 -11.12
N SER A 94 7.37 -3.21 -11.26
CA SER A 94 8.02 -4.04 -12.28
C SER A 94 7.74 -5.52 -12.04
N GLN A 95 7.80 -5.98 -10.79
CA GLN A 95 7.48 -7.36 -10.43
C GLN A 95 5.99 -7.66 -10.68
N CYS A 96 5.09 -6.73 -10.29
CA CYS A 96 3.68 -6.85 -10.61
C CYS A 96 3.42 -6.93 -12.13
N LEU A 97 4.16 -6.16 -12.94
CA LEU A 97 4.06 -6.21 -14.41
C LEU A 97 4.49 -7.57 -14.95
N LEU A 98 5.64 -8.08 -14.51
CA LEU A 98 6.15 -9.37 -14.96
C LEU A 98 5.14 -10.49 -14.66
N MET A 99 4.60 -10.49 -13.45
CA MET A 99 3.65 -11.51 -13.01
C MET A 99 2.29 -11.37 -13.69
N SER A 100 1.83 -10.16 -13.99
CA SER A 100 0.57 -9.95 -14.72
C SER A 100 0.63 -10.35 -16.19
N ARG A 101 1.84 -10.53 -16.74
CA ARG A 101 2.11 -10.98 -18.11
C ARG A 101 2.51 -12.44 -18.23
N THR A 102 2.53 -13.18 -17.12
CA THR A 102 2.88 -14.61 -17.14
C THR A 102 1.82 -15.40 -17.91
N GLU A 103 2.25 -16.18 -18.91
CA GLU A 103 1.39 -17.12 -19.61
C GLU A 103 1.18 -18.36 -18.73
N GLY A 104 0.05 -18.42 -18.03
CA GLY A 104 -0.30 -19.52 -17.13
C GLY A 104 -0.36 -19.10 -15.66
N LEU A 105 0.10 -19.98 -14.77
CA LEU A 105 0.11 -19.71 -13.33
C LEU A 105 1.44 -19.08 -12.91
N VAL A 106 1.35 -18.07 -12.05
CA VAL A 106 2.51 -17.51 -11.37
C VAL A 106 3.04 -18.55 -10.38
N ASP A 107 4.35 -18.76 -10.42
CA ASP A 107 5.04 -19.68 -9.55
C ASP A 107 5.24 -19.12 -8.12
N LYS A 108 5.58 -20.01 -7.19
CA LYS A 108 5.81 -19.62 -5.79
C LYS A 108 7.03 -18.72 -5.63
N ALA A 109 8.03 -18.80 -6.52
CA ALA A 109 9.19 -17.93 -6.43
C ALA A 109 8.82 -16.49 -6.79
N GLY A 110 8.05 -16.29 -7.85
CA GLY A 110 7.48 -14.99 -8.23
C GLY A 110 6.68 -14.37 -7.09
N TYR A 111 5.76 -15.12 -6.47
CA TYR A 111 5.00 -14.65 -5.30
C TYR A 111 5.90 -14.24 -4.13
N ARG A 112 6.91 -15.05 -3.78
CA ARG A 112 7.85 -14.71 -2.70
C ARG A 112 8.71 -13.48 -3.00
N THR A 113 9.09 -13.28 -4.26
CA THR A 113 9.80 -12.06 -4.68
C THR A 113 8.88 -10.85 -4.58
N MET A 114 7.64 -10.98 -5.02
CA MET A 114 6.64 -9.92 -4.91
C MET A 114 6.40 -9.48 -3.46
N MET A 115 6.20 -10.44 -2.55
CA MET A 115 6.03 -10.15 -1.12
C MET A 115 7.24 -9.45 -0.51
N ARG A 116 8.46 -9.82 -0.94
CA ARG A 116 9.70 -9.15 -0.49
C ARG A 116 9.77 -7.72 -1.01
N ASN A 117 9.44 -7.48 -2.29
CA ASN A 117 9.45 -6.13 -2.86
C ASN A 117 8.40 -5.23 -2.19
N MET A 118 7.21 -5.76 -1.90
CA MET A 118 6.18 -5.05 -1.16
C MET A 118 6.61 -4.70 0.27
N GLN A 119 7.24 -5.64 0.98
CA GLN A 119 7.81 -5.37 2.31
C GLN A 119 8.89 -4.29 2.24
N ALA A 120 9.84 -4.40 1.30
CA ALA A 120 10.91 -3.42 1.14
C ALA A 120 10.36 -2.01 0.85
N LEU A 121 9.27 -1.91 0.08
CA LEU A 121 8.57 -0.65 -0.14
C LEU A 121 7.97 -0.11 1.17
N ILE A 122 7.23 -0.92 1.93
CA ILE A 122 6.64 -0.51 3.22
C ILE A 122 7.73 -0.07 4.20
N ASP A 123 8.80 -0.85 4.34
CA ASP A 123 9.94 -0.55 5.22
C ASP A 123 10.60 0.78 4.82
N SER A 124 10.81 1.01 3.52
CA SER A 124 11.39 2.28 3.04
C SER A 124 10.50 3.49 3.34
N MET A 125 9.19 3.30 3.36
CA MET A 125 8.24 4.34 3.78
C MET A 125 8.33 4.59 5.27
N GLU A 126 8.44 3.54 6.10
CA GLU A 126 8.64 3.66 7.55
C GLU A 126 9.89 4.45 7.88
N VAL A 127 11.02 4.07 7.30
CA VAL A 127 12.30 4.74 7.55
C VAL A 127 12.24 6.23 7.14
N LEU A 128 11.61 6.56 6.01
CA LEU A 128 11.42 7.96 5.61
C LEU A 128 10.51 8.72 6.60
N LEU A 129 9.43 8.09 7.06
CA LEU A 129 8.51 8.68 8.03
C LEU A 129 9.20 8.87 9.39
N ASP A 130 10.05 7.95 9.83
CA ASP A 130 10.79 8.05 11.10
C ASP A 130 11.76 9.24 11.16
N LEU A 131 12.10 9.84 10.03
CA LEU A 131 12.87 11.09 10.01
C LEU A 131 12.05 12.31 10.44
N ILE A 132 10.72 12.22 10.37
CA ILE A 132 9.77 13.29 10.69
C ILE A 132 9.49 13.29 12.20
N PRO A 133 9.46 14.45 12.86
CA PRO A 133 9.03 14.56 14.26
C PRO A 133 7.70 13.86 14.52
N SER A 134 7.59 13.15 15.64
CA SER A 134 6.39 12.36 15.97
C SER A 134 5.11 13.20 16.04
N GLU A 135 5.19 14.42 16.54
CA GLU A 135 4.06 15.37 16.63
C GLU A 135 3.43 15.63 15.25
N GLU A 136 4.27 15.92 14.24
CA GLU A 136 3.82 16.15 12.87
C GLU A 136 3.20 14.89 12.26
N ARG A 137 3.74 13.72 12.60
CA ARG A 137 3.21 12.42 12.14
C ARG A 137 1.86 12.11 12.76
N GLU A 138 1.67 12.39 14.04
CA GLU A 138 0.42 12.13 14.74
C GLU A 138 -0.73 12.99 14.19
N ILE A 139 -0.47 14.27 13.92
CA ILE A 139 -1.45 15.18 13.28
C ILE A 139 -1.85 14.63 11.91
N ALA A 140 -0.86 14.28 11.08
CA ALA A 140 -1.12 13.76 9.75
C ALA A 140 -1.84 12.40 9.79
N LYS A 141 -1.54 11.58 10.79
CA LYS A 141 -2.18 10.28 11.02
C LYS A 141 -3.67 10.45 11.29
N VAL A 142 -4.06 11.37 12.18
CA VAL A 142 -5.48 11.68 12.45
C VAL A 142 -6.22 12.01 11.16
N VAL A 143 -5.64 12.87 10.31
CA VAL A 143 -6.25 13.20 9.00
C VAL A 143 -6.34 11.98 8.09
N SER A 144 -5.29 11.17 8.01
CA SER A 144 -5.27 9.97 7.18
C SER A 144 -6.28 8.91 7.64
N ASP A 145 -6.54 8.83 8.96
CA ASP A 145 -7.47 7.88 9.56
C ASP A 145 -8.92 8.17 9.21
N THR A 146 -9.27 9.44 8.93
CA THR A 146 -10.60 9.81 8.42
C THR A 146 -10.87 9.40 6.97
N LYS A 147 -9.82 9.06 6.20
CA LYS A 147 -9.93 8.73 4.78
C LYS A 147 -10.04 7.23 4.59
N SER A 148 -10.83 6.77 3.62
CA SER A 148 -10.91 5.35 3.27
C SER A 148 -9.86 4.98 2.22
N THR A 149 -9.29 3.77 2.34
CA THR A 149 -8.49 3.15 1.27
C THR A 149 -9.42 2.51 0.24
N PRO A 150 -9.15 2.61 -1.07
CA PRO A 150 -9.94 1.92 -2.09
C PRO A 150 -10.12 0.42 -1.80
N PRO A 151 -11.30 -0.16 -2.07
CA PRO A 151 -11.52 -1.58 -1.86
C PRO A 151 -10.69 -2.42 -2.85
N LEU A 152 -10.19 -3.56 -2.35
CA LEU A 152 -9.49 -4.57 -3.14
C LEU A 152 -10.44 -5.72 -3.45
N SER A 153 -10.44 -6.18 -4.69
CA SER A 153 -11.23 -7.34 -5.11
C SER A 153 -10.33 -8.30 -5.88
N PHE A 154 -9.61 -9.14 -5.14
CA PHE A 154 -8.71 -10.13 -5.71
C PHE A 154 -9.48 -11.39 -6.13
N PRO A 155 -9.00 -12.12 -7.17
CA PRO A 155 -9.54 -13.41 -7.54
C PRO A 155 -9.47 -14.39 -6.36
N LEU A 156 -10.55 -15.13 -6.15
CA LEU A 156 -10.62 -16.12 -5.08
C LEU A 156 -9.90 -17.41 -5.47
N SER A 157 -9.23 -18.03 -4.50
CA SER A 157 -8.65 -19.36 -4.62
C SER A 157 -9.74 -20.40 -4.81
N THR A 158 -9.58 -21.30 -5.78
CA THR A 158 -10.51 -22.42 -6.03
C THR A 158 -10.58 -23.40 -4.86
N ARG A 159 -9.60 -23.36 -3.94
CA ARG A 159 -9.58 -24.16 -2.71
C ARG A 159 -10.42 -23.55 -1.59
N PHE A 160 -10.86 -22.31 -1.73
CA PHE A 160 -11.68 -21.65 -0.73
C PHE A 160 -13.17 -21.99 -0.93
N LYS A 161 -13.75 -22.75 0.00
CA LYS A 161 -15.20 -22.94 0.08
C LYS A 161 -15.77 -21.87 1.02
N PRO A 162 -16.66 -20.97 0.54
CA PRO A 162 -17.30 -20.01 1.43
C PRO A 162 -18.12 -20.77 2.48
N VAL A 163 -17.93 -20.44 3.76
CA VAL A 163 -18.82 -20.91 4.81
C VAL A 163 -20.17 -20.26 4.53
N ALA A 164 -21.16 -21.06 4.13
CA ALA A 164 -22.52 -20.57 3.95
C ALA A 164 -22.94 -19.91 5.27
N LYS A 165 -23.30 -18.63 5.24
CA LYS A 165 -23.95 -17.99 6.38
C LYS A 165 -25.26 -18.76 6.57
N THR A 166 -25.36 -19.55 7.63
CA THR A 166 -26.64 -20.11 8.06
C THR A 166 -27.59 -18.94 8.21
N PRO A 167 -28.70 -18.88 7.47
CA PRO A 167 -29.69 -17.85 7.71
C PRO A 167 -30.15 -18.02 9.16
N VAL A 168 -29.95 -16.97 9.97
CA VAL A 168 -30.60 -16.89 11.27
C VAL A 168 -32.08 -16.92 10.97
N ALA A 169 -32.72 -18.06 11.23
CA ALA A 169 -34.15 -18.20 11.12
C ALA A 169 -34.75 -17.09 11.98
N ALA A 170 -35.43 -16.14 11.33
CA ALA A 170 -36.30 -15.21 12.02
C ALA A 170 -37.31 -16.06 12.79
N ALA A 171 -37.19 -16.05 14.12
CA ALA A 171 -38.23 -16.56 14.99
C ALA A 171 -39.46 -15.65 14.84
N ALA A 172 -40.26 -15.94 13.84
CA ALA A 172 -41.65 -15.52 13.76
C ALA A 172 -42.49 -16.74 14.15
N GLY A 173 -43.24 -16.59 15.24
CA GLY A 173 -44.10 -17.64 15.79
C GLY A 173 -44.91 -17.10 16.96
N ASP A 174 -45.89 -16.26 16.63
CA ASP A 174 -47.05 -15.91 17.45
C ASP A 174 -47.82 -17.16 17.92
N GLY A 175 -48.52 -17.01 19.05
CA GLY A 175 -49.61 -17.89 19.54
C GLY A 175 -49.27 -18.56 20.88
N ALA A 176 -50.02 -18.41 21.97
CA ALA A 176 -51.39 -17.92 22.21
C ALA A 176 -51.48 -17.27 23.60
#